data_AF-A0A9D9BNQ6-F1
#
_entry.id   AF-A0A9D9BNQ6-F1
#
_cell.length_a   1.000
_cell.length_b   1.000
_cell.length_c   1.000
_cell.angle_alpha   90.00
_cell.angle_beta   90.00
_cell.angle_gamma   90.00
#
_symmetry.space_group_name_H-M   'P 1'
#
loop_
_entity.id
_entity.type
_entity.pdbx_description
1 polymer ?
#
loop_
_entity_poly.entity_id
_entity_poly.type
_entity_poly.pdbx_seq_one_letter_code
_entity_poly.pdbx_strand_id
1 'polypeptide(L)'
;MRRASLFLLLLFCACALHSQNPDSEKESARQEDDSIRKREFLKQLGNGFLPTRYINIDLRYLLKYNQFEGLRTGLGGETNTRFSEKYRLNSYLVYGFRDARFKFQVGGGFRVHKATNTWINLSYTDDLQETGNSSFITDKRSFSFFEPRLLNIDLFHKHITKAISIEHQFTDHLITETQFATSKIDPTYDYVFNFDGTSFENFDISTAKLALQWSPFSEFETNDGVILERKTGYPRFTLQFTQSFKDVLNGDFNFFKTDFRTIHRFNYNDDVFTEATLTSGLALGNTPLTHLYHAYPNNITKETVLQRFSVAGINSFETMYFNEFFSDRFTTLQIKHFIKPFKISERYRPQLVLISRFAFGDMSNIERHQNIEFNTLSKGYSEAGMELNKLLFGFGLSFAYRYGGYHLPSFADNLALKFTFNVSL
;
A
#
# COMPACT_ATOMS: atom_id res chain seq x y z
N MET A 1 -24.35 -24.81 50.49
CA MET A 1 -25.07 -25.94 49.86
C MET A 1 -26.30 -25.32 49.18
N ARG A 2 -26.54 -25.32 47.88
CA ARG A 2 -26.25 -26.26 46.80
C ARG A 2 -25.89 -25.47 45.53
N ARG A 3 -24.83 -25.93 44.86
CA ARG A 3 -24.46 -25.57 43.49
C ARG A 3 -25.27 -26.40 42.50
N ALA A 4 -25.30 -25.91 41.26
CA ALA A 4 -25.51 -26.69 40.04
C ALA A 4 -26.92 -27.27 39.83
N SER A 5 -27.82 -26.50 39.18
CA SER A 5 -29.00 -27.07 38.51
C SER A 5 -29.51 -26.23 37.32
N LEU A 6 -28.65 -25.48 36.63
CA LEU A 6 -29.06 -24.82 35.36
C LEU A 6 -28.08 -25.02 34.19
N PHE A 7 -27.13 -25.95 34.31
CA PHE A 7 -26.15 -26.26 33.26
C PHE A 7 -26.26 -27.70 32.74
N LEU A 8 -27.39 -28.37 33.01
CA LEU A 8 -27.61 -29.79 32.68
C LEU A 8 -28.86 -29.99 31.80
N LEU A 9 -29.07 -29.11 30.81
CA LEU A 9 -30.10 -29.30 29.77
C LEU A 9 -29.55 -29.20 28.34
N LEU A 10 -28.22 -29.13 28.17
CA LEU A 10 -27.57 -28.99 26.86
C LEU A 10 -26.50 -30.07 26.57
N LEU A 11 -26.45 -31.15 27.37
CA LEU A 11 -25.39 -32.16 27.28
C LEU A 11 -25.86 -33.62 27.30
N PHE A 12 -27.15 -33.87 27.03
CA PHE A 12 -27.68 -35.22 26.80
C PHE A 12 -28.60 -35.24 25.58
N CYS A 13 -28.00 -35.19 24.39
CA CYS A 13 -28.62 -35.68 23.16
C CYS A 13 -27.55 -36.12 22.14
N ALA A 14 -26.45 -36.68 22.63
CA ALA A 14 -25.57 -37.52 21.83
C ALA A 14 -25.94 -38.99 22.12
N CYS A 15 -26.00 -39.79 21.05
CA CYS A 15 -26.26 -41.23 21.01
C CYS A 15 -27.74 -41.66 20.91
N ALA A 16 -28.33 -41.37 19.75
CA ALA A 16 -29.19 -42.32 19.06
C ALA A 16 -28.92 -42.22 17.55
N LEU A 17 -27.82 -42.83 17.10
CA LEU A 17 -27.60 -43.14 15.69
C LEU A 17 -28.61 -44.22 15.30
N HIS A 18 -29.74 -43.81 14.74
CA HIS A 18 -30.47 -44.68 13.81
C HIS A 18 -29.75 -44.58 12.47
N SER A 19 -29.06 -45.65 12.10
CA SER A 19 -28.64 -45.90 10.72
C SER A 19 -29.90 -46.04 9.88
N GLN A 20 -30.24 -45.01 9.11
CA GLN A 20 -31.06 -45.15 7.92
C GLN A 20 -30.11 -45.47 6.77
N ASN A 21 -30.19 -46.70 6.25
CA ASN A 21 -29.63 -47.02 4.94
C ASN A 21 -30.43 -46.23 3.90
N PRO A 22 -29.81 -45.33 3.10
CA PRO A 22 -30.51 -44.75 1.97
C PRO A 22 -30.59 -45.80 0.86
N ASP A 23 -31.81 -46.07 0.41
CA ASP A 23 -32.06 -46.81 -0.82
C ASP A 23 -31.31 -46.17 -1.98
N SER A 24 -30.68 -47.03 -2.79
CA SER A 24 -29.89 -46.65 -3.94
C SER A 24 -30.78 -46.20 -5.10
N GLU A 25 -31.24 -44.96 -5.08
CA GLU A 25 -31.68 -44.27 -6.29
C GLU A 25 -30.60 -43.29 -6.74
N LYS A 26 -29.98 -43.62 -7.87
CA LYS A 26 -29.04 -42.77 -8.60
C LYS A 26 -29.79 -41.56 -9.18
N GLU A 27 -30.12 -40.58 -8.35
CA GLU A 27 -30.25 -39.22 -8.83
C GLU A 27 -28.84 -38.63 -8.96
N SER A 28 -28.47 -38.30 -10.20
CA SER A 28 -27.22 -37.61 -10.53
C SER A 28 -27.29 -36.17 -10.01
N ALA A 29 -27.20 -35.99 -8.68
CA ALA A 29 -26.86 -34.72 -8.08
C ALA A 29 -25.48 -34.35 -8.62
N ARG A 30 -25.41 -33.33 -9.49
CA ARG A 30 -24.14 -32.68 -9.82
C ARG A 30 -23.52 -32.25 -8.50
N GLN A 31 -22.50 -32.98 -8.05
CA GLN A 31 -21.66 -32.55 -6.95
C GLN A 31 -20.98 -31.29 -7.45
N GLU A 32 -21.51 -30.13 -7.06
CA GLU A 32 -20.84 -28.86 -7.34
C GLU A 32 -19.47 -28.94 -6.66
N ASP A 33 -18.41 -28.96 -7.48
CA ASP A 33 -17.04 -28.94 -7.01
C ASP A 33 -16.77 -27.62 -6.27
N ASP A 34 -16.92 -27.65 -4.96
CA ASP A 34 -16.73 -26.52 -4.05
C ASP A 34 -15.24 -26.26 -3.76
N SER A 35 -14.33 -27.01 -4.41
CA SER A 35 -12.90 -26.86 -4.16
C SER A 35 -12.27 -25.75 -5.00
N ILE A 36 -11.43 -24.94 -4.34
CA ILE A 36 -10.56 -23.97 -5.02
C ILE A 36 -9.31 -24.74 -5.47
N ARG A 37 -8.93 -24.61 -6.75
CA ARG A 37 -7.70 -25.23 -7.27
C ARG A 37 -6.51 -24.82 -6.40
N LYS A 38 -5.72 -25.80 -5.91
CA LYS A 38 -4.58 -25.58 -5.00
C LYS A 38 -3.63 -24.46 -5.45
N ARG A 39 -3.36 -24.33 -6.75
CA ARG A 39 -2.51 -23.28 -7.32
C ARG A 39 -3.12 -21.88 -7.14
N GLU A 40 -4.42 -21.73 -7.36
CA GLU A 40 -5.13 -20.47 -7.18
C GLU A 40 -5.19 -20.09 -5.71
N PHE A 41 -5.44 -21.06 -4.83
CA PHE A 41 -5.40 -20.84 -3.38
C PHE A 41 -4.05 -20.29 -2.91
N LEU A 42 -2.94 -20.92 -3.31
CA LEU A 42 -1.58 -20.46 -2.96
C LEU A 42 -1.27 -19.07 -3.54
N LYS A 43 -1.71 -18.80 -4.76
CA LYS A 43 -1.55 -17.48 -5.40
C LYS A 43 -2.31 -16.40 -4.63
N GLN A 44 -3.57 -16.65 -4.28
CA GLN A 44 -4.39 -15.72 -3.49
C GLN A 44 -3.79 -15.48 -2.11
N LEU A 45 -3.29 -16.53 -1.45
CA LEU A 45 -2.63 -16.43 -0.16
C LEU A 45 -1.35 -15.59 -0.24
N GLY A 46 -0.54 -15.76 -1.30
CA GLY A 46 0.62 -14.91 -1.58
C GLY A 46 0.24 -13.44 -1.81
N ASN A 47 -0.93 -13.19 -2.40
CA ASN A 47 -1.49 -11.84 -2.54
C ASN A 47 -2.16 -11.33 -1.25
N GLY A 48 -2.16 -12.09 -0.15
CA GLY A 48 -2.76 -11.70 1.12
C GLY A 48 -4.26 -11.87 1.19
N PHE A 49 -4.82 -12.81 0.44
CA PHE A 49 -6.21 -13.22 0.55
C PHE A 49 -6.32 -14.65 1.03
N LEU A 50 -7.28 -14.91 1.90
CA LEU A 50 -7.82 -16.25 2.11
C LEU A 50 -9.08 -16.38 1.22
N PRO A 51 -8.98 -17.04 0.06
CA PRO A 51 -10.11 -17.10 -0.86
C PRO A 51 -11.15 -18.11 -0.34
N THR A 52 -12.41 -17.69 -0.36
CA THR A 52 -13.59 -18.56 -0.19
C THR A 52 -14.36 -18.66 -1.51
N ARG A 53 -15.49 -19.38 -1.52
CA ARG A 53 -16.29 -19.56 -2.76
C ARG A 53 -16.66 -18.22 -3.42
N TYR A 54 -17.07 -17.23 -2.65
CA TYR A 54 -17.61 -15.96 -3.16
C TYR A 54 -16.83 -14.72 -2.69
N ILE A 55 -16.07 -14.83 -1.60
CA ILE A 55 -15.40 -13.72 -0.93
C ILE A 55 -13.92 -14.05 -0.75
N ASN A 56 -13.05 -13.13 -1.09
CA ASN A 56 -11.64 -13.17 -0.73
C ASN A 56 -11.47 -12.40 0.58
N ILE A 57 -11.16 -13.10 1.68
CA ILE A 57 -10.93 -12.48 2.99
C ILE A 57 -9.55 -11.83 2.96
N ASP A 58 -9.50 -10.52 3.23
CA ASP A 58 -8.28 -9.73 3.21
C ASP A 58 -7.50 -9.86 4.51
N LEU A 59 -6.34 -10.52 4.43
CA LEU A 59 -5.48 -10.81 5.57
C LEU A 59 -4.76 -9.56 6.11
N ARG A 60 -4.75 -8.43 5.37
CA ARG A 60 -4.10 -7.17 5.81
C ARG A 60 -4.74 -6.58 7.06
N TYR A 61 -6.01 -6.87 7.31
CA TYR A 61 -6.75 -6.24 8.40
C TYR A 61 -6.72 -7.03 9.71
N LEU A 62 -6.24 -8.29 9.69
CA LEU A 62 -6.28 -9.17 10.86
C LEU A 62 -5.45 -8.62 12.03
N LEU A 63 -4.22 -8.20 11.75
CA LEU A 63 -3.29 -7.73 12.78
C LEU A 63 -2.31 -6.71 12.20
N LYS A 64 -2.36 -5.49 12.71
CA LYS A 64 -1.41 -4.41 12.45
C LYS A 64 -1.06 -3.70 13.75
N TYR A 65 0.06 -2.99 13.75
CA TYR A 65 0.40 -2.09 14.83
C TYR A 65 0.96 -0.80 14.25
N ASN A 66 0.60 0.33 14.86
CA ASN A 66 1.29 1.60 14.67
C ASN A 66 1.26 2.40 15.97
N GLN A 67 2.07 3.45 16.07
CA GLN A 67 2.17 4.24 17.29
C GLN A 67 0.87 4.98 17.63
N PHE A 68 0.10 5.41 16.63
CA PHE A 68 -1.12 6.17 16.85
C PHE A 68 -2.28 5.31 17.38
N GLU A 69 -2.56 4.20 16.71
CA GLU A 69 -3.68 3.28 16.98
C GLU A 69 -3.33 2.17 17.97
N GLY A 70 -2.04 1.95 18.25
CA GLY A 70 -1.57 0.79 19.01
C GLY A 70 -1.83 -0.49 18.24
N LEU A 71 -2.40 -1.50 18.90
CA LEU A 71 -2.88 -2.70 18.22
C LEU A 71 -4.08 -2.34 17.34
N ARG A 72 -4.02 -2.72 16.06
CA ARG A 72 -5.11 -2.58 15.09
C ARG A 72 -5.51 -3.97 14.61
N THR A 73 -6.77 -4.32 14.79
CA THR A 73 -7.33 -5.61 14.34
C THR A 73 -8.67 -5.42 13.70
N GLY A 74 -9.04 -6.33 12.80
CA GLY A 74 -10.29 -6.25 12.09
C GLY A 74 -10.43 -7.32 11.02
N LEU A 75 -11.48 -7.14 10.22
CA LEU A 75 -11.83 -8.02 9.12
C LEU A 75 -12.03 -7.17 7.88
N GLY A 76 -11.57 -7.67 6.75
CA GLY A 76 -11.89 -7.10 5.46
C GLY A 76 -12.01 -8.18 4.42
N GLY A 77 -12.59 -7.83 3.29
CA GLY A 77 -12.72 -8.73 2.16
C GLY A 77 -13.34 -8.08 0.95
N GLU A 78 -13.24 -8.80 -0.15
CA GLU A 78 -13.82 -8.42 -1.43
C GLU A 78 -14.53 -9.60 -2.08
N THR A 79 -15.61 -9.34 -2.82
CA THR A 79 -16.27 -10.35 -3.63
C THR A 79 -15.41 -10.71 -4.84
N ASN A 80 -15.41 -11.97 -5.24
CA ASN A 80 -14.66 -12.45 -6.40
C ASN A 80 -15.57 -12.67 -7.63
N THR A 81 -14.99 -13.09 -8.76
CA THR A 81 -15.72 -13.33 -10.02
C THR A 81 -16.78 -14.43 -9.94
N ARG A 82 -16.68 -15.37 -8.98
CA ARG A 82 -17.72 -16.39 -8.74
C ARG A 82 -18.95 -15.80 -8.06
N PHE A 83 -18.80 -14.74 -7.27
CA PHE A 83 -19.94 -14.00 -6.72
C PHE A 83 -20.69 -13.27 -7.83
N SER A 84 -19.96 -12.51 -8.64
CA SER A 84 -20.52 -11.85 -9.82
C SER A 84 -19.40 -11.35 -10.73
N GLU A 85 -19.59 -11.47 -12.04
CA GLU A 85 -18.72 -10.77 -12.99
C GLU A 85 -19.16 -9.32 -13.23
N LYS A 86 -20.37 -8.94 -12.81
CA LYS A 86 -20.97 -7.61 -13.08
C LYS A 86 -20.91 -6.67 -11.88
N TYR A 87 -20.82 -7.21 -10.68
CA TYR A 87 -20.83 -6.44 -9.43
C TYR A 87 -19.66 -6.88 -8.56
N ARG A 88 -19.01 -5.91 -7.94
CA ARG A 88 -17.99 -6.15 -6.92
C ARG A 88 -18.29 -5.34 -5.67
N LEU A 89 -18.04 -5.91 -4.51
CA LEU A 89 -18.13 -5.24 -3.22
C LEU A 89 -16.81 -5.45 -2.49
N ASN A 90 -16.32 -4.42 -1.82
CA ASN A 90 -15.13 -4.49 -0.99
C ASN A 90 -15.35 -3.69 0.29
N SER A 91 -14.99 -4.26 1.43
CA SER A 91 -15.17 -3.58 2.71
C SER A 91 -14.15 -4.06 3.73
N TYR A 92 -13.83 -3.19 4.68
CA TYR A 92 -13.14 -3.57 5.90
C TYR A 92 -13.71 -2.82 7.09
N LEU A 93 -13.58 -3.42 8.26
CA LEU A 93 -13.84 -2.82 9.56
C LEU A 93 -12.70 -3.20 10.48
N VAL A 94 -12.06 -2.19 11.08
CA VAL A 94 -10.97 -2.36 12.03
C VAL A 94 -11.22 -1.56 13.30
N TYR A 95 -10.56 -1.95 14.37
CA TYR A 95 -10.55 -1.26 15.64
C TYR A 95 -9.11 -0.99 16.09
N GLY A 96 -8.82 0.25 16.46
CA GLY A 96 -7.57 0.64 17.10
C GLY A 96 -7.75 0.68 18.62
N PHE A 97 -6.93 -0.06 19.35
CA PHE A 97 -7.06 -0.17 20.81
C PHE A 97 -6.54 1.07 21.55
N ARG A 98 -5.59 1.82 20.98
CA ARG A 98 -5.03 3.03 21.63
C ARG A 98 -5.92 4.25 21.42
N ASP A 99 -6.47 4.43 20.23
CA ASP A 99 -7.37 5.54 19.93
C ASP A 99 -8.85 5.21 20.18
N ALA A 100 -9.15 3.94 20.52
CA ALA A 100 -10.46 3.41 20.85
C ALA A 100 -11.54 3.66 19.76
N ARG A 101 -11.14 3.68 18.48
CA ARG A 101 -12.03 4.00 17.35
C ARG A 101 -12.12 2.87 16.34
N PHE A 102 -13.34 2.68 15.85
CA PHE A 102 -13.59 1.92 14.63
C PHE A 102 -13.24 2.76 13.39
N LYS A 103 -12.68 2.10 12.39
CA LYS A 103 -12.36 2.66 11.08
C LYS A 103 -12.80 1.68 10.01
N PHE A 104 -13.30 2.17 8.90
CA PHE A 104 -13.92 1.29 7.91
C PHE A 104 -13.92 1.88 6.51
N GLN A 105 -14.12 0.99 5.55
CA GLN A 105 -14.46 1.35 4.20
C GLN A 105 -15.59 0.46 3.72
N VAL A 106 -16.51 1.06 2.95
CA VAL A 106 -17.48 0.33 2.15
C VAL A 106 -17.36 0.83 0.72
N GLY A 107 -17.05 -0.09 -0.18
CA GLY A 107 -16.93 0.16 -1.60
C GLY A 107 -17.70 -0.86 -2.41
N GLY A 108 -18.07 -0.45 -3.61
CA GLY A 108 -18.67 -1.32 -4.59
C GLY A 108 -18.50 -0.78 -5.98
N GLY A 109 -18.56 -1.65 -6.96
CA GLY A 109 -18.51 -1.27 -8.36
C GLY A 109 -19.39 -2.14 -9.22
N PHE A 110 -19.80 -1.57 -10.35
CA PHE A 110 -20.54 -2.29 -11.37
C PHE A 110 -19.82 -2.17 -12.71
N ARG A 111 -19.73 -3.30 -13.41
CA ARG A 111 -19.06 -3.39 -14.71
C ARG A 111 -20.01 -2.94 -15.80
N VAL A 112 -19.66 -1.84 -16.46
CA VAL A 112 -20.46 -1.25 -17.56
C VAL A 112 -20.10 -1.88 -18.90
N HIS A 113 -18.83 -2.25 -19.09
CA HIS A 113 -18.37 -2.86 -20.35
C HIS A 113 -17.31 -3.94 -20.10
N LYS A 114 -17.57 -5.18 -20.56
CA LYS A 114 -16.67 -6.33 -20.30
C LYS A 114 -15.39 -6.26 -21.15
N ALA A 115 -15.47 -5.89 -22.43
CA ALA A 115 -14.33 -5.96 -23.34
C ALA A 115 -13.23 -4.93 -23.03
N THR A 116 -13.58 -3.75 -22.52
CA THR A 116 -12.64 -2.71 -22.07
C THR A 116 -12.50 -2.66 -20.55
N ASN A 117 -12.89 -3.76 -19.88
CA ASN A 117 -12.91 -3.93 -18.42
C ASN A 117 -13.32 -2.65 -17.67
N THR A 118 -14.45 -2.05 -18.07
CA THR A 118 -14.88 -0.74 -17.58
C THR A 118 -15.76 -0.88 -16.36
N TRP A 119 -15.32 -0.28 -15.25
CA TRP A 119 -16.01 -0.31 -13.97
C TRP A 119 -16.33 1.10 -13.51
N ILE A 120 -17.52 1.28 -12.96
CA ILE A 120 -17.86 2.46 -12.16
C ILE A 120 -17.86 2.02 -10.72
N ASN A 121 -17.11 2.73 -9.88
CA ASN A 121 -16.95 2.45 -8.47
C ASN A 121 -17.50 3.58 -7.62
N LEU A 122 -18.01 3.21 -6.46
CA LEU A 122 -18.40 4.10 -5.39
C LEU A 122 -17.71 3.62 -4.11
N SER A 123 -17.19 4.54 -3.31
CA SER A 123 -16.59 4.22 -2.03
C SER A 123 -16.83 5.30 -0.97
N TYR A 124 -16.92 4.84 0.27
CA TYR A 124 -16.94 5.65 1.47
C TYR A 124 -15.87 5.09 2.41
N THR A 125 -14.96 5.94 2.86
CA THR A 125 -13.86 5.58 3.76
C THR A 125 -13.82 6.54 4.95
N ASP A 126 -13.72 6.00 6.16
CA ASP A 126 -13.40 6.71 7.40
C ASP A 126 -12.20 5.99 8.05
N ASP A 127 -10.99 6.53 7.85
CA ASP A 127 -9.74 5.92 8.32
C ASP A 127 -8.64 6.98 8.52
N LEU A 128 -7.41 6.52 8.77
CA LEU A 128 -6.20 7.30 8.88
C LEU A 128 -5.32 7.14 7.65
N GLN A 129 -4.66 8.22 7.27
CA GLN A 129 -3.67 8.25 6.19
C GLN A 129 -2.37 8.93 6.65
N GLU A 130 -1.22 8.38 6.24
CA GLU A 130 0.10 8.97 6.45
C GLU A 130 0.17 10.33 5.73
N THR A 131 0.53 11.39 6.46
CA THR A 131 0.67 12.74 5.92
C THR A 131 1.80 12.80 4.90
N GLY A 132 1.53 13.34 3.71
CA GLY A 132 2.50 13.51 2.63
C GLY A 132 2.70 12.27 1.76
N ASN A 133 1.94 11.20 2.01
CA ASN A 133 2.01 9.96 1.23
C ASN A 133 1.36 10.15 -0.14
N SER A 134 2.08 9.83 -1.22
CA SER A 134 1.56 9.87 -2.59
C SER A 134 1.42 8.46 -3.18
N SER A 135 0.18 8.01 -3.34
CA SER A 135 -0.19 6.75 -3.97
C SER A 135 -0.80 6.97 -5.35
N PHE A 136 -0.53 6.06 -6.29
CA PHE A 136 -1.20 6.03 -7.58
C PHE A 136 -2.46 5.16 -7.50
N ILE A 137 -3.62 5.69 -7.90
CA ILE A 137 -4.88 4.94 -7.82
C ILE A 137 -4.91 3.72 -8.77
N THR A 138 -4.12 3.74 -9.85
CA THR A 138 -3.95 2.62 -10.79
C THR A 138 -3.00 1.53 -10.27
N ASP A 139 -2.40 1.69 -9.09
CA ASP A 139 -1.52 0.67 -8.56
C ASP A 139 -2.26 -0.61 -8.19
N LYS A 140 -1.70 -1.73 -8.64
CA LYS A 140 -2.12 -3.05 -8.18
C LYS A 140 -1.83 -3.14 -6.68
N ARG A 141 -2.75 -3.76 -5.94
CA ARG A 141 -2.58 -4.06 -4.51
C ARG A 141 -1.25 -4.76 -4.26
N SER A 142 -0.50 -4.27 -3.29
CA SER A 142 0.62 -4.98 -2.66
C SER A 142 0.19 -5.53 -1.30
N PHE A 143 0.76 -6.68 -0.92
CA PHE A 143 0.53 -7.31 0.36
C PHE A 143 1.87 -7.60 1.05
N SER A 144 1.94 -7.29 2.35
CA SER A 144 2.98 -7.78 3.24
C SER A 144 2.34 -8.23 4.54
N PHE A 145 2.76 -9.38 5.05
CA PHE A 145 2.35 -9.87 6.38
C PHE A 145 2.83 -8.94 7.50
N PHE A 146 3.91 -8.21 7.26
CA PHE A 146 4.49 -7.31 8.24
C PHE A 146 4.95 -6.02 7.54
N GLU A 147 4.40 -4.89 7.97
CA GLU A 147 4.73 -3.54 7.45
C GLU A 147 5.37 -2.71 8.57
N PRO A 148 6.64 -2.95 8.92
CA PRO A 148 7.27 -2.32 10.08
C PRO A 148 7.49 -0.83 9.95
N ARG A 149 7.47 -0.26 8.73
CA ARG A 149 7.42 1.20 8.55
C ARG A 149 6.22 1.79 9.31
N LEU A 150 5.07 1.11 9.28
CA LEU A 150 3.85 1.55 9.98
C LEU A 150 4.06 1.69 11.49
N LEU A 151 4.97 0.92 12.10
CA LEU A 151 5.25 0.99 13.54
C LEU A 151 5.78 2.37 13.95
N ASN A 152 6.28 3.15 13.00
CA ASN A 152 7.12 4.31 13.25
C ASN A 152 6.62 5.59 12.60
N ILE A 153 5.58 5.50 11.79
CA ILE A 153 4.84 6.68 11.31
C ILE A 153 4.11 7.29 12.52
N ASP A 154 4.21 8.59 12.63
CA ASP A 154 3.69 9.44 13.69
C ASP A 154 2.72 10.50 13.14
N LEU A 155 2.96 11.04 11.94
CA LEU A 155 2.05 11.99 11.30
C LEU A 155 0.97 11.29 10.49
N PHE A 156 -0.20 11.15 11.12
CA PHE A 156 -1.42 10.74 10.47
C PHE A 156 -2.40 11.92 10.38
N HIS A 157 -3.31 11.84 9.41
CA HIS A 157 -4.54 12.60 9.41
C HIS A 157 -5.71 11.64 9.25
N LYS A 158 -6.80 11.92 9.95
CA LYS A 158 -8.07 11.25 9.69
C LYS A 158 -8.63 11.81 8.40
N HIS A 159 -9.32 10.95 7.67
CA HIS A 159 -10.08 11.38 6.52
C HIS A 159 -11.41 10.66 6.42
N ILE A 160 -12.45 11.42 6.07
CA ILE A 160 -13.72 10.87 5.62
C ILE A 160 -13.85 11.18 4.14
N THR A 161 -13.66 10.17 3.30
CA THR A 161 -13.62 10.32 1.84
C THR A 161 -14.81 9.63 1.19
N LYS A 162 -15.52 10.35 0.32
CA LYS A 162 -16.52 9.81 -0.60
C LYS A 162 -15.97 9.93 -2.01
N ALA A 163 -15.88 8.82 -2.74
CA ALA A 163 -15.32 8.83 -4.08
C ALA A 163 -16.20 8.06 -5.07
N ILE A 164 -16.29 8.61 -6.28
CA ILE A 164 -16.75 7.91 -7.48
C ILE A 164 -15.56 7.79 -8.42
N SER A 165 -15.33 6.59 -8.97
CA SER A 165 -14.28 6.40 -9.99
C SER A 165 -14.76 5.59 -11.18
N ILE A 166 -14.12 5.83 -12.32
CA ILE A 166 -14.32 5.08 -13.56
C ILE A 166 -12.97 4.49 -13.92
N GLU A 167 -12.86 3.18 -13.80
CA GLU A 167 -11.73 2.42 -14.33
C GLU A 167 -12.05 2.04 -15.77
N HIS A 168 -11.11 2.27 -16.67
CA HIS A 168 -11.26 1.93 -18.08
C HIS A 168 -9.93 1.43 -18.66
N GLN A 169 -9.96 0.28 -19.31
CA GLN A 169 -8.83 -0.30 -20.01
C GLN A 169 -8.99 -0.01 -21.52
N PHE A 170 -8.29 1.02 -22.00
CA PHE A 170 -8.33 1.45 -23.40
C PHE A 170 -7.68 0.43 -24.33
N THR A 171 -6.58 -0.16 -23.88
CA THR A 171 -5.86 -1.26 -24.54
C THR A 171 -5.33 -2.20 -23.48
N ASP A 172 -4.83 -3.37 -23.90
CA ASP A 172 -4.17 -4.33 -22.99
C ASP A 172 -2.99 -3.69 -22.24
N HIS A 173 -2.39 -2.64 -22.81
CA HIS A 173 -1.23 -1.94 -22.28
C HIS A 173 -1.57 -0.65 -21.54
N LEU A 174 -2.80 -0.13 -21.61
CA LEU A 174 -3.16 1.18 -21.05
C LEU A 174 -4.40 1.07 -20.17
N ILE A 175 -4.17 1.17 -18.86
CA ILE A 175 -5.21 1.25 -17.84
C ILE A 175 -5.35 2.71 -17.42
N THR A 176 -6.58 3.16 -17.28
CA THR A 176 -6.89 4.50 -16.79
C THR A 176 -7.91 4.43 -15.67
N GLU A 177 -7.81 5.38 -14.75
CA GLU A 177 -8.82 5.60 -13.74
C GLU A 177 -9.07 7.11 -13.59
N THR A 178 -10.33 7.50 -13.70
CA THR A 178 -10.78 8.86 -13.42
C THR A 178 -11.58 8.85 -12.14
N GLN A 179 -11.21 9.65 -11.15
CA GLN A 179 -11.86 9.68 -9.84
C GLN A 179 -12.30 11.10 -9.50
N PHE A 180 -13.49 11.24 -8.94
CA PHE A 180 -13.89 12.45 -8.23
C PHE A 180 -14.14 12.09 -6.77
N ALA A 181 -13.57 12.87 -5.85
CA ALA A 181 -13.64 12.60 -4.43
C ALA A 181 -13.81 13.88 -3.62
N THR A 182 -14.63 13.81 -2.57
CA THR A 182 -14.70 14.81 -1.50
C THR A 182 -14.18 14.18 -0.21
N SER A 183 -13.27 14.86 0.47
CA SER A 183 -12.60 14.38 1.68
C SER A 183 -12.64 15.43 2.77
N LYS A 184 -13.11 15.06 3.95
CA LYS A 184 -12.91 15.84 5.17
C LYS A 184 -11.61 15.43 5.81
N ILE A 185 -10.72 16.37 6.11
CA ILE A 185 -9.37 16.09 6.62
C ILE A 185 -9.21 16.67 8.03
N ASP A 186 -8.75 15.83 8.95
CA ASP A 186 -8.48 16.17 10.35
C ASP A 186 -7.08 15.64 10.74
N PRO A 187 -6.02 16.47 10.62
CA PRO A 187 -4.69 16.16 11.10
C PRO A 187 -4.70 15.74 12.57
N THR A 188 -3.97 14.68 12.94
CA THR A 188 -3.95 14.18 14.32
C THR A 188 -2.81 14.77 15.17
N TYR A 189 -2.21 15.85 14.69
CA TYR A 189 -1.06 16.55 15.25
C TYR A 189 -1.29 18.06 15.15
N ASP A 190 -0.54 18.84 15.91
CA ASP A 190 -0.66 20.30 15.90
C ASP A 190 -0.18 20.85 14.55
N TYR A 191 -1.13 21.19 13.69
CA TYR A 191 -0.87 21.67 12.35
C TYR A 191 -1.91 22.70 11.96
N VAL A 192 -1.42 23.86 11.54
CA VAL A 192 -2.25 24.93 11.01
C VAL A 192 -1.75 25.24 9.61
N PHE A 193 -2.64 25.13 8.64
CA PHE A 193 -2.40 25.66 7.31
C PHE A 193 -2.89 27.11 7.24
N ASN A 194 -1.96 28.05 7.11
CA ASN A 194 -2.29 29.46 6.98
C ASN A 194 -2.30 29.88 5.51
N PHE A 195 -3.45 30.38 5.05
CA PHE A 195 -3.61 30.89 3.70
C PHE A 195 -4.52 32.11 3.70
N ASP A 196 -4.08 33.19 3.04
CA ASP A 196 -4.81 34.46 2.93
C ASP A 196 -5.32 35.01 4.29
N GLY A 197 -4.51 34.87 5.34
CA GLY A 197 -4.84 35.33 6.70
C GLY A 197 -5.88 34.46 7.42
N THR A 198 -6.33 33.37 6.80
CA THR A 198 -7.20 32.35 7.41
C THR A 198 -6.36 31.16 7.85
N SER A 199 -6.63 30.67 9.05
CA SER A 199 -5.96 29.51 9.63
C SER A 199 -6.88 28.30 9.58
N PHE A 200 -6.40 27.20 9.00
CA PHE A 200 -7.14 25.95 8.84
C PHE A 200 -6.46 24.85 9.67
N GLU A 201 -7.12 24.42 10.73
CA GLU A 201 -6.76 23.21 11.50
C GLU A 201 -7.40 21.96 10.87
N ASN A 202 -8.64 22.11 10.41
CA ASN A 202 -9.41 21.13 9.66
C ASN A 202 -9.82 21.73 8.32
N PHE A 203 -9.97 20.88 7.31
CA PHE A 203 -10.32 21.35 5.97
C PHE A 203 -10.97 20.26 5.13
N ASP A 204 -11.82 20.69 4.21
CA ASP A 204 -12.52 19.87 3.24
C ASP A 204 -11.86 20.05 1.86
N ILE A 205 -11.65 18.94 1.14
CA ILE A 205 -10.99 18.93 -0.17
C ILE A 205 -11.86 18.19 -1.17
N SER A 206 -12.14 18.84 -2.30
CA SER A 206 -12.83 18.24 -3.45
C SER A 206 -11.85 18.09 -4.62
N THR A 207 -11.54 16.86 -5.01
CA THR A 207 -10.56 16.56 -6.06
C THR A 207 -11.17 15.84 -7.26
N ALA A 208 -10.69 16.16 -8.46
CA ALA A 208 -10.73 15.28 -9.62
C ALA A 208 -9.33 14.74 -9.91
N LYS A 209 -9.23 13.44 -10.16
CA LYS A 209 -7.99 12.74 -10.50
C LYS A 209 -8.13 12.04 -11.83
N LEU A 210 -7.09 12.11 -12.65
CA LEU A 210 -6.92 11.30 -13.85
C LEU A 210 -5.60 10.54 -13.72
N ALA A 211 -5.68 9.22 -13.67
CA ALA A 211 -4.52 8.35 -13.57
C ALA A 211 -4.41 7.43 -14.78
N LEU A 212 -3.17 7.22 -15.22
CA LEU A 212 -2.82 6.39 -16.37
C LEU A 212 -1.68 5.46 -15.97
N GLN A 213 -1.81 4.19 -16.31
CA GLN A 213 -0.73 3.21 -16.21
C GLN A 213 -0.49 2.61 -17.58
N TRP A 214 0.69 2.87 -18.15
CA TRP A 214 1.06 2.44 -19.49
C TRP A 214 2.21 1.44 -19.43
N SER A 215 1.97 0.23 -19.94
CA SER A 215 2.90 -0.90 -19.96
C SER A 215 3.13 -1.38 -21.41
N PRO A 216 3.73 -0.55 -22.27
CA PRO A 216 3.79 -0.78 -23.73
C PRO A 216 4.53 -2.05 -24.15
N PHE A 217 5.50 -2.51 -23.36
CA PHE A 217 6.35 -3.65 -23.69
C PHE A 217 5.92 -4.96 -23.02
N SER A 218 4.83 -4.94 -22.25
CA SER A 218 4.34 -6.15 -21.56
C SER A 218 3.57 -7.04 -22.51
N GLU A 219 3.71 -8.36 -22.38
CA GLU A 219 2.99 -9.33 -23.20
C GLU A 219 1.75 -9.83 -22.44
N PHE A 220 0.58 -9.75 -23.08
CA PHE A 220 -0.70 -10.16 -22.52
C PHE A 220 -1.24 -11.39 -23.25
N GLU A 221 -1.94 -12.26 -22.52
CA GLU A 221 -2.60 -13.45 -23.05
C GLU A 221 -4.03 -13.51 -22.51
N THR A 222 -4.98 -13.87 -23.37
CA THR A 222 -6.39 -14.05 -22.95
C THR A 222 -6.64 -15.51 -22.62
N ASN A 223 -7.04 -15.77 -21.38
CA ASN A 223 -7.41 -17.11 -20.92
C ASN A 223 -8.81 -17.07 -20.31
N ASP A 224 -9.72 -17.93 -20.78
CA ASP A 224 -11.14 -17.96 -20.40
C ASP A 224 -11.84 -16.57 -20.43
N GLY A 225 -11.45 -15.72 -21.40
CA GLY A 225 -11.98 -14.35 -21.54
C GLY A 225 -11.42 -13.33 -20.53
N VAL A 226 -10.39 -13.70 -19.76
CA VAL A 226 -9.65 -12.83 -18.84
C VAL A 226 -8.26 -12.53 -19.42
N ILE A 227 -7.91 -11.25 -19.49
CA ILE A 227 -6.61 -10.79 -19.97
C ILE A 227 -5.60 -10.90 -18.82
N LEU A 228 -4.55 -11.69 -19.00
CA LEU A 228 -3.49 -11.92 -18.03
C LEU A 228 -2.16 -11.45 -18.59
N GLU A 229 -1.40 -10.75 -17.77
CA GLU A 229 -0.02 -10.36 -18.09
C GLU A 229 0.88 -11.61 -18.01
N ARG A 230 1.36 -12.07 -19.16
CA ARG A 230 2.23 -13.26 -19.28
C ARG A 230 3.67 -12.89 -18.95
N LYS A 231 4.13 -11.74 -19.44
CA LYS A 231 5.50 -11.27 -19.27
C LYS A 231 5.51 -9.76 -19.07
N THR A 232 6.06 -9.32 -17.96
CA THR A 232 6.23 -7.90 -17.67
C THR A 232 7.34 -7.32 -18.53
N GLY A 233 7.02 -6.26 -19.28
CA GLY A 233 7.98 -5.50 -20.07
C GLY A 233 8.26 -4.12 -19.48
N TYR A 234 9.42 -3.56 -19.83
CA TYR A 234 9.93 -2.30 -19.27
C TYR A 234 10.46 -1.38 -20.37
N PRO A 235 10.42 -0.05 -20.20
CA PRO A 235 9.89 0.68 -19.04
C PRO A 235 8.36 0.62 -18.90
N ARG A 236 7.88 0.80 -17.66
CA ARG A 236 6.47 1.00 -17.32
C ARG A 236 6.28 2.41 -16.79
N PHE A 237 5.22 3.08 -17.22
CA PHE A 237 4.95 4.46 -16.86
C PHE A 237 3.64 4.55 -16.07
N THR A 238 3.64 5.39 -15.05
CA THR A 238 2.44 5.79 -14.30
C THR A 238 2.40 7.30 -14.23
N LEU A 239 1.27 7.89 -14.61
CA LEU A 239 1.02 9.33 -14.56
C LEU A 239 -0.28 9.54 -13.80
N GLN A 240 -0.32 10.54 -12.94
CA GLN A 240 -1.52 10.93 -12.22
C GLN A 240 -1.58 12.44 -12.11
N PHE A 241 -2.72 13.00 -12.51
CA PHE A 241 -3.03 14.41 -12.38
C PHE A 241 -4.14 14.57 -11.35
N THR A 242 -3.98 15.49 -10.41
CA THR A 242 -4.99 15.80 -9.40
C THR A 242 -5.29 17.29 -9.43
N GLN A 243 -6.54 17.66 -9.63
CA GLN A 243 -7.02 19.03 -9.46
C GLN A 243 -7.92 19.10 -8.25
N SER A 244 -7.62 20.00 -7.31
CA SER A 244 -8.51 20.38 -6.21
C SER A 244 -9.32 21.61 -6.56
N PHE A 245 -10.57 21.66 -6.13
CA PHE A 245 -11.50 22.73 -6.41
C PHE A 245 -11.97 23.39 -5.11
N LYS A 246 -11.77 24.70 -5.03
CA LYS A 246 -12.38 25.54 -4.00
C LYS A 246 -13.88 25.72 -4.30
N ASP A 247 -14.71 25.81 -3.27
CA ASP A 247 -16.16 26.07 -3.29
C ASP A 247 -17.02 24.98 -3.97
N VAL A 248 -16.41 23.92 -4.51
CA VAL A 248 -17.11 22.74 -5.03
C VAL A 248 -17.29 21.74 -3.88
N LEU A 249 -18.55 21.45 -3.53
CA LEU A 249 -18.88 20.55 -2.41
C LEU A 249 -18.14 20.91 -1.10
N ASN A 250 -18.06 22.21 -0.79
CA ASN A 250 -17.36 22.79 0.36
C ASN A 250 -15.83 22.59 0.35
N GLY A 251 -15.19 22.41 -0.81
CA GLY A 251 -13.73 22.36 -0.87
C GLY A 251 -13.09 23.70 -0.49
N ASP A 252 -12.08 23.69 0.37
CA ASP A 252 -11.41 24.90 0.87
C ASP A 252 -10.29 25.39 -0.06
N PHE A 253 -9.67 24.48 -0.81
CA PHE A 253 -8.42 24.75 -1.53
C PHE A 253 -8.49 24.47 -3.03
N ASN A 254 -7.80 25.33 -3.79
CA ASN A 254 -7.47 25.10 -5.18
C ASN A 254 -5.96 24.82 -5.30
N PHE A 255 -5.62 23.63 -5.78
CA PHE A 255 -4.26 23.23 -6.08
C PHE A 255 -4.26 22.17 -7.18
N PHE A 256 -3.12 22.04 -7.85
CA PHE A 256 -2.89 21.07 -8.91
C PHE A 256 -1.68 20.21 -8.56
N LYS A 257 -1.78 18.90 -8.78
CA LYS A 257 -0.67 17.96 -8.63
C LYS A 257 -0.45 17.17 -9.91
N THR A 258 0.82 16.93 -10.21
CA THR A 258 1.27 15.95 -11.20
C THR A 258 2.22 14.97 -10.53
N ASP A 259 1.86 13.70 -10.54
CA ASP A 259 2.68 12.59 -10.09
C ASP A 259 3.11 11.75 -11.29
N PHE A 260 4.39 11.41 -11.35
CA PHE A 260 4.97 10.55 -12.39
C PHE A 260 5.81 9.45 -11.74
N ARG A 261 5.71 8.24 -12.27
CA ARG A 261 6.63 7.16 -11.95
C ARG A 261 6.99 6.37 -13.20
N THR A 262 8.26 6.04 -13.33
CA THR A 262 8.71 5.04 -14.29
C THR A 262 9.58 3.99 -13.62
N ILE A 263 9.37 2.74 -14.00
CA ILE A 263 10.17 1.60 -13.57
C ILE A 263 10.82 1.03 -14.82
N HIS A 264 12.13 0.87 -14.80
CA HIS A 264 12.89 0.22 -15.85
C HIS A 264 13.74 -0.91 -15.28
N ARG A 265 13.82 -2.02 -16.00
CA ARG A 265 14.63 -3.18 -15.61
C ARG A 265 15.60 -3.53 -16.73
N PHE A 266 16.90 -3.45 -16.42
CA PHE A 266 17.99 -3.90 -17.28
C PHE A 266 18.33 -5.34 -16.92
N ASN A 267 17.98 -6.30 -17.79
CA ASN A 267 18.30 -7.71 -17.58
C ASN A 267 19.63 -8.04 -18.25
N TYR A 268 20.59 -8.57 -17.49
CA TYR A 268 21.85 -9.08 -18.03
C TYR A 268 21.80 -10.60 -18.19
N ASN A 269 21.13 -11.28 -17.27
CA ASN A 269 20.73 -12.69 -17.36
C ASN A 269 19.56 -12.95 -16.38
N ASP A 270 19.11 -14.21 -16.25
CA ASP A 270 17.95 -14.58 -15.42
C ASP A 270 18.10 -14.24 -13.92
N ASP A 271 19.35 -14.21 -13.41
CA ASP A 271 19.65 -13.99 -11.99
C ASP A 271 20.25 -12.60 -11.70
N VAL A 272 20.68 -11.86 -12.74
CA VAL A 272 21.39 -10.59 -12.64
C VAL A 272 20.67 -9.52 -13.45
N PHE A 273 20.14 -8.53 -12.73
CA PHE A 273 19.41 -7.42 -13.32
C PHE A 273 19.52 -6.18 -12.46
N THR A 274 19.35 -5.02 -13.10
CA THR A 274 19.24 -3.73 -12.42
C THR A 274 17.82 -3.21 -12.57
N GLU A 275 17.18 -2.86 -11.46
CA GLU A 275 15.90 -2.16 -11.46
C GLU A 275 16.11 -0.69 -11.06
N ALA A 276 15.61 0.22 -11.89
CA ALA A 276 15.63 1.65 -11.64
C ALA A 276 14.20 2.17 -11.57
N THR A 277 13.84 2.79 -10.45
CA THR A 277 12.55 3.46 -10.25
C THR A 277 12.78 4.95 -10.10
N LEU A 278 12.21 5.73 -11.01
CA LEU A 278 12.17 7.18 -10.92
C LEU A 278 10.74 7.59 -10.56
N THR A 279 10.57 8.34 -9.48
CA THR A 279 9.29 8.95 -9.09
C THR A 279 9.48 10.44 -8.98
N SER A 280 8.56 11.23 -9.51
CA SER A 280 8.59 12.69 -9.47
C SER A 280 7.19 13.21 -9.15
N GLY A 281 7.12 14.28 -8.38
CA GLY A 281 5.87 14.92 -8.01
C GLY A 281 6.01 16.43 -8.01
N LEU A 282 4.96 17.12 -8.44
CA LEU A 282 4.83 18.57 -8.39
C LEU A 282 3.46 18.91 -7.83
N ALA A 283 3.39 19.85 -6.91
CA ALA A 283 2.18 20.42 -6.33
C ALA A 283 2.25 21.94 -6.46
N LEU A 284 1.23 22.53 -7.09
CA LEU A 284 1.13 23.95 -7.38
C LEU A 284 -0.13 24.51 -6.74
N GLY A 285 -0.05 25.72 -6.19
CA GLY A 285 -1.16 26.37 -5.51
C GLY A 285 -1.19 26.05 -4.01
N ASN A 286 -2.38 26.12 -3.42
CA ASN A 286 -2.55 26.11 -1.97
C ASN A 286 -2.69 24.67 -1.46
N THR A 287 -1.58 23.96 -1.38
CA THR A 287 -1.58 22.54 -1.01
C THR A 287 -1.22 22.38 0.46
N PRO A 288 -2.12 21.87 1.32
CA PRO A 288 -1.79 21.57 2.72
C PRO A 288 -0.81 20.40 2.79
N LEU A 289 -0.06 20.30 3.91
CA LEU A 289 0.99 19.30 4.11
C LEU A 289 0.50 17.86 3.91
N THR A 290 -0.76 17.57 4.26
CA THR A 290 -1.39 16.26 4.05
C THR A 290 -1.38 15.80 2.58
N HIS A 291 -1.35 16.76 1.64
CA HIS A 291 -1.36 16.54 0.20
C HIS A 291 -0.02 16.88 -0.49
N LEU A 292 1.01 17.28 0.27
CA LEU A 292 2.37 17.44 -0.22
C LEU A 292 3.11 16.08 -0.26
N TYR A 293 4.43 16.10 -0.40
CA TYR A 293 5.22 14.88 -0.60
C TYR A 293 6.25 14.69 0.51
N HIS A 294 6.29 13.50 1.11
CA HIS A 294 7.49 12.98 1.75
C HIS A 294 8.22 12.01 0.80
N ALA A 295 9.53 11.83 0.99
CA ALA A 295 10.34 10.93 0.18
C ALA A 295 10.40 9.49 0.75
N TYR A 296 9.27 8.92 1.18
CA TYR A 296 9.18 7.58 1.79
C TYR A 296 10.30 7.25 2.82
N PRO A 297 10.41 8.01 3.92
CA PRO A 297 11.40 7.74 4.97
C PRO A 297 11.12 6.42 5.69
N ASN A 298 12.15 5.81 6.29
CA ASN A 298 11.97 4.59 7.07
C ASN A 298 12.88 4.51 8.32
N ASN A 299 13.48 5.62 8.78
CA ASN A 299 14.35 5.61 9.95
C ASN A 299 13.68 6.26 11.17
N ILE A 300 13.95 5.71 12.36
CA ILE A 300 13.42 6.25 13.62
C ILE A 300 14.42 7.05 14.40
N THR A 301 13.91 8.08 15.08
CA THR A 301 14.70 8.95 15.96
C THR A 301 14.94 8.27 17.30
N LYS A 302 15.92 7.37 17.34
CA LYS A 302 16.45 6.72 18.56
C LYS A 302 17.96 6.88 18.63
N GLU A 303 18.52 6.87 19.83
CA GLU A 303 19.93 7.16 20.09
C GLU A 303 20.89 6.14 19.46
N THR A 304 20.55 4.85 19.52
CA THR A 304 21.46 3.79 19.06
C THR A 304 20.97 3.11 17.79
N VAL A 305 21.91 2.65 16.94
CA VAL A 305 21.59 1.92 15.70
C VAL A 305 20.78 0.65 15.98
N LEU A 306 21.04 -0.04 17.09
CA LEU A 306 20.29 -1.23 17.49
C LEU A 306 18.84 -0.90 17.89
N GLN A 307 18.60 0.25 18.51
CA GLN A 307 17.24 0.72 18.78
C GLN A 307 16.51 1.18 17.51
N ARG A 308 17.25 1.55 16.45
CA ARG A 308 16.70 1.89 15.13
C ARG A 308 16.43 0.68 14.23
N PHE A 309 16.83 -0.51 14.69
CA PHE A 309 16.77 -1.72 13.90
C PHE A 309 15.31 -2.14 13.62
N SER A 310 14.96 -2.18 12.34
CA SER A 310 13.59 -2.41 11.83
C SER A 310 13.63 -3.29 10.57
N VAL A 311 12.58 -3.34 9.74
CA VAL A 311 12.66 -4.03 8.43
C VAL A 311 12.71 -3.01 7.31
N ALA A 312 13.52 -3.29 6.30
CA ALA A 312 13.68 -2.45 5.13
C ALA A 312 12.36 -2.28 4.37
N GLY A 313 12.15 -1.08 3.82
CA GLY A 313 11.02 -0.79 2.96
C GLY A 313 11.32 -1.24 1.53
N ILE A 314 10.27 -1.59 0.78
CA ILE A 314 10.43 -2.02 -0.62
C ILE A 314 11.10 -0.92 -1.45
N ASN A 315 10.63 0.33 -1.33
CA ASN A 315 11.18 1.49 -2.03
C ASN A 315 11.28 2.72 -1.10
N SER A 316 11.88 2.53 0.08
CA SER A 316 12.00 3.58 1.11
C SER A 316 13.44 4.01 1.32
N PHE A 317 13.69 5.20 1.87
CA PHE A 317 15.03 5.61 2.28
C PHE A 317 15.28 5.12 3.70
N GLU A 318 16.22 4.19 3.88
CA GLU A 318 16.37 3.47 5.15
C GLU A 318 17.00 4.31 6.25
N THR A 319 17.77 5.34 5.88
CA THR A 319 18.49 6.25 6.79
C THR A 319 17.77 7.59 6.97
N MET A 320 16.73 7.87 6.18
CA MET A 320 15.92 9.09 6.29
C MET A 320 14.92 8.99 7.44
N TYR A 321 14.94 9.96 8.35
CA TYR A 321 14.05 9.98 9.49
C TYR A 321 12.61 10.34 9.07
N PHE A 322 11.62 9.81 9.78
CA PHE A 322 10.23 10.20 9.58
C PHE A 322 10.06 11.71 9.76
N ASN A 323 9.26 12.33 8.87
CA ASN A 323 8.96 13.77 8.80
C ASN A 323 10.15 14.70 8.66
N GLU A 324 11.34 14.18 8.40
CA GLU A 324 12.53 15.00 8.25
C GLU A 324 12.39 15.95 7.07
N PHE A 325 11.73 15.48 5.99
CA PHE A 325 11.58 16.23 4.76
C PHE A 325 10.16 16.20 4.20
N PHE A 326 9.66 17.38 3.86
CA PHE A 326 8.50 17.55 2.98
C PHE A 326 8.86 18.43 1.78
N SER A 327 8.11 18.27 0.70
CA SER A 327 8.35 19.00 -0.55
C SER A 327 7.05 19.23 -1.32
N ASP A 328 6.96 20.35 -2.03
CA ASP A 328 5.92 20.59 -3.04
C ASP A 328 6.38 20.12 -4.43
N ARG A 329 7.68 19.97 -4.62
CA ARG A 329 8.30 19.42 -5.83
C ARG A 329 9.40 18.47 -5.42
N PHE A 330 9.37 17.26 -5.93
CA PHE A 330 10.41 16.29 -5.62
C PHE A 330 10.65 15.33 -6.77
N THR A 331 11.82 14.72 -6.77
CA THR A 331 12.18 13.59 -7.63
C THR A 331 13.05 12.64 -6.83
N THR A 332 12.70 11.36 -6.85
CA THR A 332 13.48 10.28 -6.26
C THR A 332 13.90 9.30 -7.34
N LEU A 333 15.16 8.90 -7.32
CA LEU A 333 15.70 7.82 -8.13
C LEU A 333 16.17 6.70 -7.21
N GLN A 334 15.65 5.50 -7.40
CA GLN A 334 16.06 4.30 -6.65
C GLN A 334 16.60 3.27 -7.63
N ILE A 335 17.84 2.85 -7.41
CA ILE A 335 18.53 1.85 -8.22
C ILE A 335 18.82 0.66 -7.33
N LYS A 336 18.42 -0.52 -7.77
CA LYS A 336 18.72 -1.81 -7.15
C LYS A 336 19.41 -2.71 -8.16
N HIS A 337 20.62 -3.13 -7.87
CA HIS A 337 21.35 -4.10 -8.68
C HIS A 337 21.35 -5.46 -7.99
N PHE A 338 20.68 -6.42 -8.60
CA PHE A 338 20.59 -7.80 -8.11
C PHE A 338 21.76 -8.59 -8.65
N ILE A 339 22.58 -9.11 -7.73
CA ILE A 339 23.70 -9.99 -8.08
C ILE A 339 23.20 -11.43 -8.09
N LYS A 340 23.89 -12.29 -8.85
CA LYS A 340 23.61 -13.72 -8.90
C LYS A 340 23.64 -14.32 -7.48
N PRO A 341 22.65 -15.15 -7.09
CA PRO A 341 22.66 -15.80 -5.79
C PRO A 341 23.91 -16.65 -5.56
N PHE A 342 24.49 -16.55 -4.37
CA PHE A 342 25.61 -17.40 -3.97
C PHE A 342 25.09 -18.80 -3.68
N LYS A 343 25.45 -19.77 -4.52
CA LYS A 343 25.02 -21.17 -4.35
C LYS A 343 25.89 -21.87 -3.30
N ILE A 344 25.52 -21.74 -2.02
CA ILE A 344 26.20 -22.42 -0.91
C ILE A 344 25.63 -23.84 -0.75
N SER A 345 24.32 -24.02 -0.86
CA SER A 345 23.68 -25.34 -0.97
C SER A 345 22.39 -25.25 -1.81
N GLU A 346 21.73 -26.40 -2.04
CA GLU A 346 20.44 -26.42 -2.74
C GLU A 346 19.35 -25.60 -2.03
N ARG A 347 19.38 -25.56 -0.69
CA ARG A 347 18.39 -24.84 0.13
C ARG A 347 18.86 -23.46 0.58
N TYR A 348 20.16 -23.17 0.49
CA TYR A 348 20.76 -21.92 0.96
C TYR A 348 21.43 -21.18 -0.19
N ARG A 349 20.72 -20.18 -0.71
CA ARG A 349 21.11 -19.38 -1.88
C ARG A 349 20.94 -17.88 -1.57
N PRO A 350 21.74 -17.30 -0.67
CA PRO A 350 21.64 -15.88 -0.35
C PRO A 350 21.93 -15.02 -1.58
N GLN A 351 21.26 -13.89 -1.68
CA GLN A 351 21.37 -12.99 -2.82
C GLN A 351 21.72 -11.58 -2.35
N LEU A 352 22.84 -11.06 -2.86
CA LEU A 352 23.26 -9.69 -2.61
C LEU A 352 22.54 -8.73 -3.57
N VAL A 353 22.03 -7.64 -3.03
CA VAL A 353 21.43 -6.53 -3.78
C VAL A 353 22.15 -5.26 -3.39
N LEU A 354 22.70 -4.54 -4.37
CA LEU A 354 23.31 -3.23 -4.14
C LEU A 354 22.26 -2.15 -4.38
N ILE A 355 22.22 -1.15 -3.50
CA ILE A 355 21.19 -0.11 -3.49
C ILE A 355 21.86 1.25 -3.59
N SER A 356 21.33 2.09 -4.46
CA SER A 356 21.67 3.50 -4.54
C SER A 356 20.39 4.31 -4.70
N ARG A 357 20.19 5.29 -3.82
CA ARG A 357 18.98 6.11 -3.79
C ARG A 357 19.35 7.58 -3.73
N PHE A 358 18.62 8.36 -4.50
CA PHE A 358 18.76 9.81 -4.56
C PHE A 358 17.38 10.45 -4.42
N ALA A 359 17.30 11.54 -3.67
CA ALA A 359 16.11 12.40 -3.67
C ALA A 359 16.53 13.86 -3.83
N PHE A 360 15.77 14.63 -4.60
CA PHE A 360 15.97 16.05 -4.75
C PHE A 360 14.59 16.71 -4.76
N GLY A 361 14.44 17.84 -4.08
CA GLY A 361 13.16 18.49 -3.96
C GLY A 361 13.24 19.78 -3.19
N ASP A 362 12.14 20.52 -3.13
CA ASP A 362 12.08 21.80 -2.46
C ASP A 362 10.63 22.17 -2.10
N MET A 363 10.44 23.30 -1.41
CA MET A 363 9.13 23.85 -1.10
C MET A 363 9.15 25.38 -1.13
N SER A 364 8.18 25.99 -1.80
CA SER A 364 8.13 27.45 -1.95
C SER A 364 7.52 28.20 -0.78
N ASN A 365 6.45 27.68 -0.16
CA ASN A 365 5.66 28.41 0.85
C ASN A 365 5.66 27.68 2.20
N ILE A 366 6.85 27.45 2.76
CA ILE A 366 7.03 26.71 4.02
C ILE A 366 6.30 27.40 5.18
N GLU A 367 6.27 28.73 5.19
CA GLU A 367 5.68 29.58 6.22
C GLU A 367 4.16 29.40 6.40
N ARG A 368 3.48 28.81 5.40
CA ARG A 368 2.05 28.47 5.47
C ARG A 368 1.78 27.24 6.33
N HIS A 369 2.81 26.44 6.62
CA HIS A 369 2.71 25.21 7.40
C HIS A 369 3.19 25.50 8.82
N GLN A 370 2.26 25.87 9.70
CA GLN A 370 2.55 26.30 11.07
C GLN A 370 2.43 25.13 12.05
N ASN A 371 3.06 25.30 13.21
CA ASN A 371 3.12 24.35 14.34
C ASN A 371 3.78 23.00 14.05
N ILE A 372 4.48 22.89 12.92
CA ILE A 372 5.24 21.70 12.55
C ILE A 372 6.64 22.10 12.04
N GLU A 373 7.65 21.34 12.44
CA GLU A 373 9.03 21.53 12.00
C GLU A 373 9.41 20.44 10.99
N PHE A 374 9.97 20.85 9.85
CA PHE A 374 10.51 19.95 8.84
C PHE A 374 11.52 20.67 7.94
N ASN A 375 12.33 19.91 7.19
CA ASN A 375 13.26 20.44 6.21
C ASN A 375 12.77 20.21 4.77
N THR A 376 13.45 20.80 3.79
CA THR A 376 13.29 20.47 2.37
C THR A 376 14.50 19.70 1.84
N LEU A 377 14.39 19.12 0.64
CA LEU A 377 15.42 18.29 -0.02
C LEU A 377 16.35 19.10 -0.97
N SER A 378 16.45 20.41 -0.77
CA SER A 378 17.12 21.37 -1.68
C SER A 378 18.61 21.11 -1.90
N LYS A 379 19.30 20.46 -0.95
CA LYS A 379 20.73 20.10 -1.08
C LYS A 379 20.97 18.77 -1.80
N GLY A 380 19.91 18.04 -2.13
CA GLY A 380 20.01 16.68 -2.64
C GLY A 380 20.37 15.66 -1.54
N TYR A 381 19.58 14.60 -1.49
CA TYR A 381 19.71 13.48 -0.59
C TYR A 381 20.35 12.29 -1.29
N SER A 382 21.30 11.62 -0.66
CA SER A 382 21.90 10.40 -1.19
C SER A 382 22.04 9.31 -0.13
N GLU A 383 21.70 8.09 -0.50
CA GLU A 383 21.85 6.88 0.31
C GLU A 383 22.42 5.76 -0.55
N ALA A 384 23.41 5.06 -0.01
CA ALA A 384 23.93 3.83 -0.59
C ALA A 384 23.71 2.70 0.42
N GLY A 385 23.41 1.51 -0.08
CA GLY A 385 23.17 0.36 0.78
C GLY A 385 23.41 -0.97 0.10
N MET A 386 23.32 -2.02 0.89
CA MET A 386 23.36 -3.39 0.43
C MET A 386 22.38 -4.24 1.24
N GLU A 387 21.69 -5.15 0.55
CA GLU A 387 20.85 -6.15 1.17
C GLU A 387 21.41 -7.54 0.89
N LEU A 388 21.48 -8.37 1.92
CA LEU A 388 21.75 -9.80 1.79
C LEU A 388 20.47 -10.56 2.08
N ASN A 389 19.75 -10.91 1.03
CA ASN A 389 18.45 -11.55 1.07
C ASN A 389 18.58 -13.09 1.16
N LYS A 390 17.52 -13.77 1.61
CA LYS A 390 17.43 -15.25 1.68
C LYS A 390 18.48 -15.89 2.61
N LEU A 391 18.73 -15.28 3.76
CA LEU A 391 19.60 -15.81 4.82
C LEU A 391 18.94 -16.97 5.58
N LEU A 392 17.73 -16.78 6.10
CA LEU A 392 17.02 -17.80 6.88
C LEU A 392 15.51 -17.65 6.70
N PHE A 393 14.79 -18.67 6.23
CA PHE A 393 13.32 -18.63 6.04
C PHE A 393 12.78 -17.39 5.28
N GLY A 394 13.55 -16.86 4.33
CA GLY A 394 13.19 -15.65 3.58
C GLY A 394 13.63 -14.33 4.24
N PHE A 395 14.11 -14.36 5.48
CA PHE A 395 14.74 -13.22 6.13
C PHE A 395 16.10 -12.91 5.52
N GLY A 396 16.45 -11.63 5.50
CA GLY A 396 17.77 -11.13 5.13
C GLY A 396 18.17 -9.93 5.97
N LEU A 397 19.29 -9.30 5.64
CA LEU A 397 19.81 -8.11 6.32
C LEU A 397 19.98 -6.97 5.32
N SER A 398 19.71 -5.75 5.75
CA SER A 398 19.90 -4.51 4.99
C SER A 398 20.80 -3.56 5.76
N PHE A 399 21.75 -2.98 5.05
CA PHE A 399 22.69 -2.00 5.53
C PHE A 399 22.57 -0.78 4.61
N ALA A 400 22.37 0.40 5.16
CA ALA A 400 22.31 1.63 4.39
C ALA A 400 23.07 2.76 5.08
N TYR A 401 23.65 3.63 4.29
CA TYR A 401 24.43 4.78 4.73
C TYR A 401 24.07 6.03 3.93
N ARG A 402 23.70 7.09 4.65
CA ARG A 402 23.44 8.44 4.12
C ARG A 402 24.76 9.17 3.88
N TYR A 403 24.86 9.85 2.75
CA TYR A 403 26.00 10.71 2.42
C TYR A 403 25.55 11.94 1.62
N GLY A 404 26.49 12.88 1.38
CA GLY A 404 26.23 14.09 0.59
C GLY A 404 25.62 15.23 1.42
N GLY A 405 24.71 16.00 0.81
CA GLY A 405 24.26 17.31 1.31
C GLY A 405 23.53 17.30 2.66
N TYR A 406 23.02 16.14 3.09
CA TYR A 406 22.32 15.95 4.37
C TYR A 406 23.06 15.00 5.34
N HIS A 407 24.36 14.76 5.12
CA HIS A 407 25.19 13.98 6.05
C HIS A 407 25.17 14.61 7.45
N LEU A 408 24.96 13.76 8.46
CA LEU A 408 24.87 14.16 9.87
C LEU A 408 26.23 14.07 10.57
N PRO A 409 26.54 14.91 11.57
CA PRO A 409 27.87 14.94 12.20
C PRO A 409 28.33 13.59 12.79
N SER A 410 27.40 12.80 13.31
CA SER A 410 27.68 11.49 13.90
C SER A 410 27.60 10.37 12.85
N PHE A 411 28.64 9.55 12.77
CA PHE A 411 28.67 8.39 11.86
C PHE A 411 27.46 7.46 12.09
N ALA A 412 27.11 7.20 13.35
CA ALA A 412 26.04 6.29 13.70
C ALA A 412 24.68 6.76 13.15
N ASP A 413 24.44 8.08 13.14
CA ASP A 413 23.17 8.67 12.71
C ASP A 413 22.96 8.65 11.20
N ASN A 414 24.02 8.38 10.44
CA ASN A 414 23.96 8.15 9.00
C ASN A 414 23.77 6.67 8.65
N LEU A 415 23.86 5.75 9.62
CA LEU A 415 23.80 4.31 9.41
C LEU A 415 22.42 3.74 9.78
N ALA A 416 21.88 2.89 8.90
CA ALA A 416 20.71 2.07 9.17
C ALA A 416 21.02 0.58 8.99
N LEU A 417 20.66 -0.21 10.00
CA LEU A 417 20.72 -1.67 9.99
C LEU A 417 19.30 -2.21 10.14
N LYS A 418 18.88 -3.10 9.24
CA LYS A 418 17.51 -3.62 9.20
C LYS A 418 17.45 -5.08 8.80
N PHE A 419 16.38 -5.79 9.15
CA PHE A 419 16.04 -7.05 8.48
C PHE A 419 15.39 -6.78 7.13
N THR A 420 15.43 -7.75 6.23
CA THR A 420 14.57 -7.82 5.06
C THR A 420 13.71 -9.07 5.16
N PHE A 421 12.55 -9.08 4.53
CA PHE A 421 11.71 -10.27 4.44
C PHE A 421 11.22 -10.44 3.00
N ASN A 422 11.73 -11.47 2.34
CA ASN A 422 11.41 -11.81 0.96
C ASN A 422 10.97 -13.27 0.90
N VAL A 423 9.66 -13.50 0.89
CA VAL A 423 9.08 -14.82 0.64
C VAL A 423 8.77 -14.93 -0.84
N SER A 424 9.55 -15.73 -1.56
CA SER A 424 9.12 -16.28 -2.84
C SER A 424 8.35 -17.56 -2.54
N LEU A 425 7.02 -17.52 -2.69
CA LEU A 425 6.17 -18.72 -2.64
C LEU A 425 6.29 -19.56 -3.91
#